data_AF-A0A1J5RHA6-F1
#
_entry.id   AF-A0A1J5RHA6-F1
#
_cell.length_a   1.000
_cell.length_b   1.000
_cell.length_c   1.000
_cell.angle_alpha   90.00
_cell.angle_beta   90.00
_cell.angle_gamma   90.00
#
_symmetry.space_group_name_H-M   'P 1'
#
loop_
_entity.id
_entity.type
_entity.pdbx_description
1 polymer ?
#
loop_
_entity_poly.entity_id
_entity_poly.type
_entity_poly.pdbx_seq_one_letter_code
_entity_poly.pdbx_strand_id
1 'polypeptide(L)'
;MPISQLKIDKSFVRDIATNVGDKAIVRTIIAMAKSFKLDVIAEGIEIEEQEHLLTGKRCTYFQGFLFGKPLPIAQFEALLKQG
;
A
#
# COMPACT_ATOMS: atom_id res chain seq x y z
N MET A 1 1.51 -20.51 11.01
CA MET A 1 0.30 -19.95 10.34
C MET A 1 0.73 -19.50 8.94
N PRO A 2 -0.02 -19.80 7.85
CA PRO A 2 0.37 -19.33 6.52
C PRO A 2 0.11 -17.82 6.40
N ILE A 3 1.12 -17.07 5.96
CA ILE A 3 0.98 -15.65 5.62
C ILE A 3 0.36 -15.57 4.22
N SER A 4 -0.59 -14.66 4.02
CA SER A 4 -1.24 -14.42 2.72
C SER A 4 -0.91 -13.05 2.11
N GLN A 5 -0.50 -12.08 2.92
CA GLN A 5 -0.26 -10.71 2.49
C GLN A 5 0.99 -10.11 3.13
N LEU A 6 1.72 -9.31 2.35
CA LEU A 6 2.89 -8.55 2.77
C LEU A 6 2.58 -7.05 2.70
N LYS A 7 2.96 -6.32 3.74
CA LYS A 7 2.77 -4.86 3.83
C LYS A 7 4.06 -4.13 3.50
N ILE A 8 3.98 -3.11 2.66
CA ILE A 8 5.07 -2.15 2.43
C ILE A 8 4.84 -0.96 3.35
N ASP A 9 5.73 -0.79 4.33
CA ASP A 9 5.63 0.28 5.32
C ASP A 9 5.69 1.67 4.68
N LYS A 10 4.95 2.62 5.28
CA LYS A 10 4.87 4.01 4.85
C LYS A 10 6.22 4.69 4.71
N SER A 11 7.24 4.32 5.49
CA SER A 11 8.58 4.89 5.38
C SER A 11 9.18 4.74 3.98
N PHE A 12 8.97 3.60 3.32
CA PHE A 12 9.47 3.36 1.95
C PHE A 12 8.53 3.93 0.86
N VAL A 13 7.26 4.14 1.19
CA VAL A 13 6.28 4.70 0.25
C VAL A 13 6.38 6.21 0.15
N ARG A 14 6.68 6.88 1.28
CA ARG A 14 6.71 8.35 1.39
C ARG A 14 7.57 9.00 0.31
N ASP A 15 8.81 8.54 0.18
CA ASP A 15 9.82 9.14 -0.71
C ASP A 15 10.07 8.29 -1.97
N ILE A 16 9.14 7.39 -2.32
CA ILE A 16 9.29 6.45 -3.44
C ILE A 16 9.50 7.14 -4.79
N ALA A 17 9.07 8.38 -4.97
CA ALA A 17 9.27 9.13 -6.21
C ALA A 17 10.72 9.60 -6.39
N THR A 18 11.40 9.92 -5.29
CA THR A 18 12.69 10.64 -5.30
C THR A 18 13.86 9.81 -4.75
N ASN A 19 13.60 8.91 -3.81
CA ASN A 19 14.62 8.09 -3.16
C ASN A 19 14.85 6.77 -3.91
N VAL A 20 16.04 6.62 -4.49
CA VAL A 20 16.45 5.40 -5.21
C VAL A 20 16.56 4.17 -4.31
N GLY A 21 16.92 4.36 -3.03
CA GLY A 21 16.98 3.29 -2.03
C GLY A 21 15.60 2.74 -1.72
N ASP A 22 14.63 3.61 -1.49
CA ASP A 22 13.23 3.21 -1.23
C ASP A 22 12.64 2.50 -2.44
N LYS A 23 12.87 3.01 -3.67
CA LYS A 23 12.49 2.31 -4.91
C LYS A 23 13.07 0.89 -4.98
N ALA A 24 14.33 0.70 -4.60
CA ALA A 24 14.99 -0.60 -4.63
C ALA A 24 14.41 -1.56 -3.59
N ILE A 25 14.12 -1.07 -2.38
CA ILE A 25 13.51 -1.85 -1.29
C ILE A 25 12.09 -2.28 -1.70
N VAL A 26 11.24 -1.35 -2.13
CA VAL A 26 9.88 -1.63 -2.60
C VAL A 26 9.87 -2.67 -3.72
N ARG A 27 10.75 -2.51 -4.72
CA ARG A 27 10.88 -3.48 -5.82
C ARG A 27 11.26 -4.88 -5.30
N THR A 28 12.18 -4.95 -4.33
CA THR A 28 12.62 -6.21 -3.74
C THR A 28 11.49 -6.88 -2.97
N ILE A 29 10.75 -6.13 -2.16
CA ILE A 29 9.59 -6.61 -1.40
C ILE A 29 8.51 -7.18 -2.34
N ILE A 30 8.20 -6.47 -3.42
CA ILE A 30 7.24 -6.92 -4.45
C ILE A 30 7.71 -8.22 -5.11
N ALA A 31 9.01 -8.32 -5.46
CA ALA A 31 9.57 -9.52 -6.06
C ALA A 31 9.50 -10.72 -5.10
N MET A 32 9.80 -10.51 -3.82
CA MET A 32 9.67 -11.54 -2.78
C MET A 32 8.23 -12.01 -2.63
N ALA A 33 7.27 -11.09 -2.50
CA ALA A 33 5.85 -11.42 -2.40
C ALA A 33 5.37 -12.24 -3.61
N LYS A 34 5.79 -11.87 -4.82
CA LYS A 34 5.49 -12.64 -6.04
C LYS A 34 6.01 -14.08 -5.96
N SER A 35 7.25 -14.29 -5.50
CA SER A 35 7.86 -15.61 -5.36
C SER A 35 7.14 -16.49 -4.35
N PHE A 36 6.64 -15.89 -3.26
CA PHE A 36 5.87 -16.58 -2.23
C PHE A 36 4.36 -16.62 -2.50
N LYS A 37 3.89 -16.07 -3.63
CA LYS A 37 2.47 -15.95 -3.99
C LYS A 37 1.65 -15.23 -2.90
N LEU A 38 2.22 -14.16 -2.34
CA LEU A 38 1.57 -13.28 -1.37
C LEU A 38 0.98 -12.06 -2.07
N ASP A 39 -0.16 -11.59 -1.56
CA ASP A 39 -0.69 -10.28 -1.90
C ASP A 39 0.21 -9.17 -1.32
N VAL A 40 0.19 -7.99 -1.93
CA VAL A 40 0.95 -6.83 -1.46
C VAL A 40 0.01 -5.65 -1.24
N ILE A 41 0.08 -5.06 -0.05
CA ILE A 41 -0.56 -3.77 0.27
C ILE A 41 0.51 -2.73 0.60
N ALA A 42 0.43 -1.56 -0.02
CA ALA A 42 1.29 -0.44 0.31
C ALA A 42 0.58 0.53 1.26
N GLU A 43 1.27 0.91 2.33
CA GLU A 43 0.76 1.82 3.35
C GLU A 43 1.29 3.24 3.16
N GLY A 44 0.48 4.23 3.56
CA GLY A 44 0.87 5.63 3.52
C GLY A 44 0.78 6.27 2.14
N ILE A 45 -0.15 5.82 1.29
CA ILE A 45 -0.49 6.50 0.04
C ILE A 45 -1.24 7.79 0.33
N GLU A 46 -0.58 8.92 0.09
CA GLU A 46 -1.08 10.27 0.37
C GLU A 46 -1.34 11.07 -0.91
N ILE A 47 -0.68 10.71 -2.02
CA ILE A 47 -0.84 11.37 -3.33
C ILE A 47 -0.91 10.34 -4.46
N GLU A 48 -1.56 10.71 -5.57
CA GLU A 48 -1.76 9.85 -6.75
C GLU A 48 -0.44 9.35 -7.37
N GLU A 49 0.63 10.14 -7.29
CA GLU A 49 1.94 9.73 -7.82
C GLU A 49 2.48 8.47 -7.12
N GLN A 50 2.30 8.36 -5.79
CA GLN A 50 2.72 7.18 -5.03
C GLN A 50 1.93 5.94 -5.46
N GLU A 51 0.61 6.08 -5.62
CA GLU A 51 -0.25 5.01 -6.14
C GLU A 51 0.18 4.61 -7.55
N HIS A 52 0.38 5.57 -8.45
CA HIS A 52 0.74 5.30 -9.85
C HIS A 52 2.09 4.59 -9.97
N LEU A 53 3.08 4.97 -9.13
CA LEU A 53 4.38 4.31 -9.08
C LEU A 53 4.30 2.86 -8.60
N LEU A 54 3.28 2.49 -7.85
CA LEU A 54 3.08 1.12 -7.35
C LEU A 54 2.12 0.31 -8.23
N THR A 55 1.18 1.00 -8.88
CA THR A 55 0.26 0.47 -9.89
C THR A 55 1.07 -0.12 -11.05
N GLY A 56 0.71 -1.32 -11.49
CA GLY A 56 1.46 -2.06 -12.51
C GLY A 56 2.63 -2.91 -11.98
N LYS A 57 3.02 -2.78 -10.71
CA LYS A 57 4.01 -3.66 -10.06
C LYS A 57 3.39 -4.84 -9.29
N ARG A 58 2.14 -5.21 -9.61
CA ARG A 58 1.31 -6.19 -8.84
C ARG A 58 1.00 -5.78 -7.38
N CYS A 59 1.29 -4.54 -6.99
CA CYS A 59 0.68 -3.95 -5.80
C CYS A 59 -0.69 -3.43 -6.22
N THR A 60 -1.76 -4.12 -5.79
CA THR A 60 -3.15 -3.76 -6.14
C THR A 60 -3.96 -3.32 -4.94
N TYR A 61 -3.38 -3.37 -3.74
CA TYR A 61 -4.00 -2.92 -2.50
C TYR A 61 -3.24 -1.73 -1.96
N PHE A 62 -3.98 -0.75 -1.47
CA PHE A 62 -3.44 0.51 -0.99
C PHE A 62 -4.15 0.94 0.29
N GLN A 63 -3.39 1.51 1.21
CA GLN A 63 -3.92 2.19 2.39
C GLN A 63 -3.24 3.55 2.51
N GLY A 64 -4.03 4.61 2.70
CA GLY A 64 -3.50 5.92 3.02
C GLY A 64 -4.53 7.03 2.89
N PHE A 65 -4.12 8.25 3.23
CA PHE A 65 -5.01 9.39 3.31
C PHE A 65 -5.56 9.85 1.97
N LEU A 66 -4.97 9.42 0.85
CA LEU A 66 -5.55 9.59 -0.48
C LEU A 66 -6.95 8.93 -0.58
N PHE A 67 -7.13 7.78 0.08
CA PHE A 67 -8.38 7.00 0.05
C PHE A 67 -9.28 7.27 1.24
N GLY A 68 -8.69 7.50 2.42
CA GLY A 68 -9.45 7.73 3.63
C GLY A 68 -8.56 7.93 4.85
N LYS A 69 -9.02 8.79 5.77
CA LYS A 69 -8.38 8.95 7.08
C LYS A 69 -8.94 7.92 8.06
N PRO A 70 -8.24 7.63 9.17
CA PRO A 70 -8.83 6.93 10.30
C PRO A 70 -10.09 7.65 10.77
N LEU A 71 -11.14 6.88 11.04
CA LEU A 71 -12.45 7.40 11.45
C LEU A 71 -12.90 6.72 12.75
N PRO A 72 -13.68 7.41 13.59
CA PRO A 72 -14.42 6.78 14.67
C PRO A 72 -15.34 5.68 14.13
N ILE A 73 -15.56 4.62 14.93
CA ILE A 73 -16.35 3.44 14.52
C ILE A 73 -17.73 3.80 13.96
N ALA A 74 -18.44 4.73 14.60
CA ALA A 74 -19.77 5.16 14.15
C ALA A 74 -19.77 5.79 12.75
N GLN A 75 -18.70 6.53 12.40
CA GLN A 75 -18.56 7.13 11.07
C GLN A 75 -18.20 6.06 10.02
N PHE A 76 -17.36 5.10 10.39
CA PHE A 76 -17.02 3.97 9.52
C PHE A 76 -18.25 3.10 9.21
N GLU A 77 -19.06 2.77 10.21
CA GLU A 77 -20.31 2.02 10.02
C GLU A 77 -21.31 2.74 9.12
N ALA A 78 -21.39 4.07 9.21
CA ALA A 78 -22.23 4.87 8.32
C ALA A 78 -21.73 4.86 6.87
N LEU A 79 -20.40 4.92 6.67
CA LEU A 79 -19.77 4.85 5.35
C LEU A 79 -20.02 3.49 4.66
N LEU A 80 -19.92 2.39 5.41
CA LEU A 80 -20.15 1.04 4.87
C LEU A 80 -21.57 0.80 4.35
N LYS A 81 -22.56 1.58 4.80
CA LYS A 81 -23.95 1.47 4.31
C LYS A 81 -24.18 2.19 2.98
N GLN A 82 -23.21 2.99 2.53
CA GLN A 82 -23.32 3.82 1.32
C GLN A 82 -22.65 3.19 0.09
N GLY A 83 -21.89 2.11 0.26
CA GLY A 83 -21.24 1.35 -0.82
C GLY A 83 -21.86 -0.02 -1.00
#